data_AF-A0A844U940-F1
#
_entry.id   AF-A0A844U940-F1
#
_cell.length_a   1.000
_cell.length_b   1.000
_cell.length_c   1.000
_cell.angle_alpha   90.00
_cell.angle_beta   90.00
_cell.angle_gamma   90.00
#
_symmetry.space_group_name_H-M   'P 1'
#
loop_
_entity.id
_entity.type
_entity.pdbx_description
1 polymer ?
#
loop_
_entity_poly.entity_id
_entity_poly.type
_entity_poly.pdbx_seq_one_letter_code
_entity_poly.pdbx_strand_id
1 'polypeptide(L)'
;MKKFLNIKSVFFYFVFLQCGTLLAQGNGIAGITEATQMVTSYFDPATKLIYAIGAVVGLIGGVKVYNKFSSGDPDTSKTAASWFGACIFLIVAATILRSFFL
;
A
#
# COMPACT_ATOMS: atom_id res chain seq x y z
N MET A 1 9.15 60.50 -12.47
CA MET A 1 9.43 59.36 -13.37
C MET A 1 8.42 58.24 -13.09
N LYS A 2 7.26 58.24 -13.78
CA LYS A 2 6.29 57.13 -13.71
C LYS A 2 6.46 56.27 -14.95
N LYS A 3 7.34 55.27 -14.88
CA LYS A 3 7.41 54.23 -15.92
C LYS A 3 6.31 53.23 -15.56
N PHE A 4 5.12 53.44 -16.14
CA PHE A 4 4.01 52.49 -16.08
C PHE A 4 4.50 51.14 -16.61
N LEU A 5 4.84 50.24 -15.70
CA LEU A 5 5.17 48.86 -16.01
C LEU A 5 3.91 48.23 -16.62
N ASN A 6 3.97 47.99 -17.93
CA ASN A 6 2.82 47.62 -18.73
C ASN A 6 2.31 46.24 -18.29
N ILE A 7 1.03 46.14 -17.90
CA ILE A 7 0.42 44.91 -17.36
C ILE A 7 0.55 43.71 -18.30
N LYS A 8 0.59 43.94 -19.62
CA LYS A 8 0.83 42.90 -20.64
C LYS A 8 2.25 42.34 -20.57
N SER A 9 3.26 43.18 -20.28
CA SER A 9 4.65 42.74 -20.10
C SER A 9 4.82 41.95 -18.79
N VAL A 10 4.12 42.34 -17.72
CA VAL A 10 4.14 41.58 -16.45
C VAL A 10 3.57 40.17 -16.64
N PHE A 11 2.44 40.04 -17.35
CA PHE A 11 1.84 38.74 -17.64
C PHE A 11 2.75 37.86 -18.52
N PHE A 12 3.40 38.46 -19.52
CA PHE A 12 4.35 37.76 -20.39
C PHE A 12 5.58 37.25 -19.62
N TYR A 13 6.14 38.06 -18.71
CA TYR A 13 7.24 37.63 -17.83
C TYR A 13 6.80 36.52 -16.86
N PHE A 14 5.58 36.57 -16.36
CA PHE A 14 5.04 35.53 -15.47
C PHE A 14 4.91 34.19 -16.21
N VAL A 15 4.40 34.20 -17.45
CA VAL A 15 4.30 32.99 -18.30
C VAL A 15 5.68 32.43 -18.65
N PHE A 16 6.67 33.28 -18.92
CA PHE A 16 8.03 32.85 -19.23
C PHE A 16 8.72 32.18 -18.03
N LEU A 17 8.45 32.65 -16.80
CA LEU A 17 8.91 32.03 -15.55
C LEU A 17 8.30 30.65 -15.29
N GLN A 18 7.02 30.43 -15.64
CA GLN A 18 6.36 29.12 -15.49
C GLN A 18 6.80 28.10 -16.56
N CYS A 19 7.36 28.54 -17.69
CA CYS A 19 7.87 27.62 -18.70
C CYS A 19 9.14 26.88 -18.23
N GLY A 20 9.96 27.53 -17.39
CA GLY A 20 11.18 26.94 -16.84
C GLY A 20 10.93 25.76 -15.88
N THR A 21 9.78 25.74 -15.18
CA THR A 21 9.42 24.64 -14.26
C THR A 21 8.93 23.40 -15.02
N LEU A 22 8.33 23.57 -16.20
CA LEU A 22 7.87 22.47 -17.05
C LEU A 22 9.04 21.74 -17.74
N LEU A 23 10.10 22.47 -18.11
CA LEU A 23 11.31 21.89 -18.72
C LEU A 23 12.17 21.11 -17.71
N ALA A 24 12.00 21.34 -16.41
CA ALA A 24 12.65 20.60 -15.33
C ALA A 24 11.86 19.37 -14.85
N GLN A 25 10.60 19.21 -15.29
CA GLN A 25 9.79 18.01 -15.07
C GLN A 25 10.17 16.90 -16.08
N GLY A 26 11.47 16.75 -16.31
CA GLY A 26 12.05 15.93 -17.37
C GLY A 26 12.84 14.77 -16.78
N ASN A 27 12.14 13.82 -16.18
CA ASN A 27 12.56 12.42 -16.19
C ASN A 27 11.38 11.57 -15.73
N GLY A 28 10.90 10.63 -16.56
CA GLY A 28 9.92 9.64 -16.10
C GLY A 28 10.38 8.92 -14.83
N ILE A 29 11.69 8.90 -14.58
CA ILE A 29 12.33 8.46 -13.34
C ILE A 29 11.88 9.25 -12.12
N ALA A 30 11.71 10.58 -12.18
CA ALA A 30 11.23 11.37 -11.04
C ALA A 30 9.79 11.01 -10.66
N GLY A 31 8.90 10.85 -11.65
CA GLY A 31 7.54 10.37 -11.41
C GLY A 31 7.46 8.92 -10.94
N ILE A 32 8.36 8.05 -11.42
CA ILE A 32 8.49 6.67 -10.93
C ILE A 32 8.98 6.68 -9.49
N THR A 33 10.00 7.48 -9.14
CA THR A 33 10.50 7.60 -7.76
C THR A 33 9.43 8.13 -6.82
N GLU A 34 8.66 9.14 -7.23
CA GLU A 34 7.56 9.69 -6.43
C GLU A 34 6.41 8.67 -6.27
N ALA A 35 6.03 7.97 -7.34
CA ALA A 35 5.05 6.90 -7.27
C ALA A 35 5.52 5.74 -6.37
N THR A 36 6.78 5.34 -6.46
CA THR A 36 7.37 4.32 -5.58
C THR A 36 7.33 4.77 -4.12
N GLN A 37 7.74 6.01 -3.81
CA GLN A 37 7.67 6.54 -2.44
C GLN A 37 6.23 6.56 -1.90
N MET A 38 5.27 6.94 -2.75
CA MET A 38 3.84 6.91 -2.40
C MET A 38 3.40 5.49 -2.07
N VAL A 39 3.71 4.49 -2.91
CA VAL A 39 3.34 3.09 -2.64
C VAL A 39 4.04 2.57 -1.37
N THR A 40 5.35 2.84 -1.18
CA THR A 40 6.12 2.47 0.02
C THR A 40 5.49 3.02 1.30
N SER A 41 4.97 4.25 1.26
CA SER A 41 4.31 4.87 2.42
C SER A 41 3.02 4.14 2.85
N TYR A 42 2.34 3.47 1.93
CA TYR A 42 1.13 2.68 2.23
C TYR A 42 1.43 1.26 2.75
N PHE A 43 2.64 0.74 2.54
CA PHE A 43 2.97 -0.63 2.97
C PHE A 43 2.99 -0.81 4.49
N ASP A 44 3.45 0.19 5.25
CA ASP A 44 3.51 0.11 6.71
C ASP A 44 2.12 0.03 7.37
N PRO A 45 1.15 0.92 7.04
CA PRO A 45 -0.22 0.78 7.51
C PRO A 45 -0.92 -0.44 6.92
N ALA A 46 -0.68 -0.79 5.65
CA ALA A 46 -1.28 -1.99 5.04
C ALA A 46 -0.82 -3.29 5.73
N THR A 47 0.45 -3.39 6.12
CA THR A 47 1.00 -4.55 6.83
C THR A 47 0.31 -4.73 8.20
N LYS A 48 0.10 -3.63 8.94
CA LYS A 48 -0.65 -3.64 10.21
C LYS A 48 -2.09 -4.09 10.03
N LEU A 49 -2.75 -3.65 8.96
CA LEU A 49 -4.10 -4.11 8.61
C LEU A 49 -4.14 -5.60 8.28
N ILE A 50 -3.18 -6.12 7.52
CA ILE A 50 -3.11 -7.56 7.21
C ILE A 50 -2.91 -8.39 8.49
N TYR A 51 -2.06 -7.95 9.42
CA TYR A 51 -1.91 -8.64 10.71
C TYR A 51 -3.19 -8.61 11.55
N ALA A 52 -3.92 -7.48 11.56
CA ALA A 52 -5.21 -7.40 12.23
C ALA A 52 -6.24 -8.36 11.59
N ILE A 53 -6.32 -8.42 10.26
CA ILE A 53 -7.20 -9.35 9.55
C ILE A 53 -6.78 -10.81 9.81
N GLY A 54 -5.48 -11.10 9.80
CA GLY A 54 -4.94 -12.42 10.11
C GLY A 54 -5.33 -12.91 11.51
N ALA A 55 -5.31 -12.01 12.50
CA ALA A 55 -5.77 -12.31 13.85
C ALA A 55 -7.28 -12.63 13.91
N VAL A 56 -8.11 -11.84 13.22
CA VAL A 56 -9.56 -12.05 13.19
C VAL A 56 -9.93 -13.36 12.48
N VAL A 57 -9.38 -13.59 11.29
CA VAL A 57 -9.64 -14.82 10.51
C VAL A 57 -9.07 -16.05 11.23
N GLY A 58 -7.93 -15.91 11.91
CA GLY A 58 -7.33 -16.95 12.74
C GLY A 58 -8.24 -17.38 13.90
N LEU A 59 -8.83 -16.40 14.62
CA LEU A 59 -9.79 -16.68 15.68
C LEU A 59 -11.06 -17.36 15.15
N ILE A 60 -11.64 -16.87 14.04
CA ILE A 60 -12.87 -17.44 13.45
C ILE A 60 -12.63 -18.89 13.01
N GLY A 61 -11.50 -19.16 12.33
CA GLY A 61 -11.12 -20.51 11.91
C GLY A 61 -10.87 -21.44 13.09
N GLY A 62 -10.22 -20.95 14.15
CA GLY A 62 -10.01 -21.70 15.40
C GLY A 62 -11.32 -22.09 16.08
N VAL A 63 -12.30 -21.17 16.16
CA VAL A 63 -13.64 -21.48 16.70
C VAL A 63 -14.34 -22.55 15.86
N LYS A 64 -14.22 -22.49 14.53
CA LYS A 64 -14.80 -23.49 13.63
C LYS A 64 -14.18 -24.88 13.81
N VAL A 65 -12.86 -24.94 13.99
CA VAL A 65 -12.12 -26.18 14.28
C VAL A 65 -12.51 -26.74 15.65
N TYR A 66 -12.61 -25.88 16.67
CA TYR A 66 -13.08 -26.28 18.00
C TYR A 66 -14.49 -26.86 17.96
N ASN A 67 -15.42 -26.23 17.22
CA ASN A 67 -16.77 -26.75 17.07
C ASN A 67 -16.79 -28.15 16.44
N LYS A 68 -15.98 -28.41 15.40
CA LYS A 68 -15.84 -29.74 14.79
C LYS A 68 -15.17 -30.75 15.74
N PHE A 69 -14.17 -30.32 16.50
CA PHE A 69 -13.49 -31.13 17.50
C PHE A 69 -14.46 -31.55 18.61
N SER A 70 -15.24 -30.60 19.11
CA SER A 70 -16.23 -30.82 20.15
C SER A 70 -17.39 -31.73 19.70
N SER A 71 -17.67 -31.79 18.39
CA SER A 71 -18.69 -32.68 17.82
C SER A 71 -18.17 -34.07 17.43
N GLY A 72 -16.88 -34.36 17.64
CA GLY A 72 -16.26 -35.65 17.30
C GLY A 72 -16.17 -35.91 15.79
N ASP A 73 -16.19 -34.85 14.97
CA ASP A 73 -16.20 -34.96 13.51
C ASP A 73 -14.82 -35.45 13.00
N PRO A 74 -14.76 -36.53 12.20
CA PRO A 74 -13.50 -37.08 11.70
C PRO A 74 -12.75 -36.13 10.73
N ASP A 75 -13.42 -35.13 10.15
CA ASP A 75 -12.80 -34.11 9.30
C ASP A 75 -12.20 -32.95 10.11
N THR A 76 -12.19 -33.02 11.44
CA THR A 76 -11.57 -31.98 12.29
C THR A 76 -10.10 -31.80 11.95
N SER A 77 -9.33 -32.88 11.82
CA SER A 77 -7.90 -32.82 11.48
C SER A 77 -7.66 -32.17 10.12
N LYS A 78 -8.53 -32.43 9.15
CA LYS A 78 -8.46 -31.84 7.80
C LYS A 78 -8.81 -30.35 7.82
N THR A 79 -9.80 -29.96 8.61
CA THR A 79 -10.22 -28.57 8.78
C THR A 79 -9.19 -27.77 9.59
N ALA A 80 -8.60 -28.38 10.62
CA ALA A 80 -7.54 -27.79 11.42
C ALA A 80 -6.28 -27.54 10.60
N ALA A 81 -5.84 -28.55 9.83
CA ALA A 81 -4.67 -28.43 8.98
C ALA A 81 -4.83 -27.34 7.89
N SER A 82 -6.01 -27.26 7.25
CA SER A 82 -6.25 -26.25 6.21
C SER A 82 -6.33 -24.83 6.77
N TRP A 83 -6.94 -24.66 7.95
CA TRP A 83 -6.99 -23.36 8.64
C TRP A 83 -5.60 -22.89 9.09
N PHE A 84 -4.79 -23.76 9.71
CA PHE A 84 -3.44 -23.40 10.16
C PHE A 84 -2.55 -23.01 8.97
N GLY A 85 -2.61 -23.79 7.87
CA GLY A 85 -1.87 -23.48 6.65
C GLY A 85 -2.27 -22.14 6.04
N ALA A 86 -3.57 -21.83 6.00
CA ALA A 86 -4.07 -20.54 5.50
C ALA A 86 -3.63 -19.35 6.38
N CYS A 87 -3.62 -19.52 7.71
CA CYS A 87 -3.19 -18.47 8.62
C CYS A 87 -1.69 -18.15 8.46
N ILE A 88 -0.84 -19.17 8.40
CA ILE A 88 0.60 -18.99 8.19
C ILE A 88 0.86 -18.35 6.82
N PHE A 89 0.16 -18.82 5.78
CA PHE A 89 0.29 -18.27 4.44
C PHE A 89 -0.04 -16.77 4.38
N LEU A 90 -1.12 -16.31 5.01
CA LEU A 90 -1.48 -14.88 5.03
C LEU A 90 -0.39 -14.00 5.67
N ILE A 91 0.20 -14.46 6.77
CA ILE A 91 1.28 -13.73 7.47
C ILE A 91 2.54 -13.70 6.61
N VAL A 92 2.95 -14.84 6.05
CA VAL A 92 4.14 -14.94 5.20
C VAL A 92 3.96 -14.13 3.91
N ALA A 93 2.80 -14.20 3.27
CA ALA A 93 2.49 -13.40 2.09
C ALA A 93 2.63 -11.90 2.36
N ALA A 94 2.15 -11.41 3.51
CA ALA A 94 2.31 -10.00 3.90
C ALA A 94 3.78 -9.56 3.99
N THR A 95 4.63 -10.40 4.58
CA THR A 95 6.07 -10.11 4.72
C THR A 95 6.80 -10.16 3.38
N ILE A 96 6.47 -11.12 2.52
CA ILE A 96 7.09 -11.28 1.21
C ILE A 96 6.69 -10.15 0.27
N LEU A 97 5.42 -9.73 0.28
CA LEU A 97 4.94 -8.58 -0.50
C LEU A 97 5.59 -7.28 -0.03
N ARG A 98 5.94 -7.14 1.25
CA ARG A 98 6.77 -6.03 1.72
C ARG A 98 8.21 -6.15 1.20
N SER A 99 8.81 -7.34 1.23
CA SER A 99 10.20 -7.58 0.80
C SER A 99 10.44 -7.52 -0.72
N PHE A 100 9.40 -7.63 -1.56
CA PHE A 100 9.53 -7.46 -3.01
C PHE A 100 9.50 -6.00 -3.48
N PHE A 101 9.01 -5.09 -2.64
CA PHE A 101 8.77 -3.68 -3.00
C PHE A 101 9.60 -2.69 -2.16
N LEU A 102 10.45 -3.19 -1.27
CA LEU A 102 11.48 -2.47 -0.49
C LEU A 102 12.86 -2.84 -1.02
#